data_AF-A0A0B6F1B1-F1
#
_entry.id   AF-A0A0B6F1B1-F1
#
_cell.length_a   1.000
_cell.length_b   1.000
_cell.length_c   1.000
_cell.angle_alpha   90.00
_cell.angle_beta   90.00
_cell.angle_gamma   90.00
#
_symmetry.space_group_name_H-M   'P 1'
#
loop_
_entity.id
_entity.type
_entity.pdbx_description
1 polymer ?
#
loop_
_entity_poly.entity_id
_entity_poly.type
_entity_poly.pdbx_seq_one_letter_code
_entity_poly.pdbx_strand_id
1 'polypeptide(L)'
;MASPKSLLVTGLGFGTALGVALGTLLIAPNMDATPGAPGGGSKDEVREKYAELVVENEIHEAQLDSADSVLRELNRFIVDGSLAQRPVMVLSTPDAKEADVNAIKALLGSADSTDAGHITLTRKFFDQGAADKLLSLVTNTLPAGAKLNEKKVDAGTHAGEAMAAALMLDPKSTEPLASVDDRATLLRALREAGYIEYEDATILPAQAVIVVGGAQTANDSEEDAPARYAIDSTVKFLEGFDSVGTSTVYAGHVRAAGNGGALEKLRKDKTEITTVDSIDHPVSQMAAVLAVKEQLDGGHGVYGAAANAQSAAPALPKDL
;
A
#
# COMPACT_ATOMS: atom_id res chain seq x y z
N MET A 1 19.10 -7.66 -47.01
CA MET A 1 18.31 -6.63 -46.32
C MET A 1 18.07 -7.13 -44.91
N ALA A 2 18.62 -6.43 -43.93
CA ALA A 2 18.62 -6.83 -42.54
C ALA A 2 18.03 -5.70 -41.68
N SER A 3 17.52 -6.10 -40.51
CA SER A 3 17.12 -5.33 -39.31
C SER A 3 15.60 -5.16 -39.10
N PRO A 4 15.10 -5.10 -37.84
CA PRO A 4 15.79 -5.23 -36.55
C PRO A 4 15.27 -6.36 -35.65
N LYS A 5 16.16 -6.85 -34.78
CA LYS A 5 15.83 -7.68 -33.61
C LYS A 5 15.35 -6.77 -32.48
N SER A 6 14.26 -7.16 -31.83
CA SER A 6 13.79 -6.56 -30.58
C SER A 6 14.77 -6.85 -29.44
N LEU A 7 15.20 -5.79 -28.75
CA LEU A 7 15.92 -5.89 -27.48
C LEU A 7 14.88 -6.04 -26.37
N LEU A 8 14.79 -7.22 -25.78
CA LEU A 8 14.17 -7.43 -24.47
C LEU A 8 15.16 -6.92 -23.42
N VAL A 9 14.83 -5.82 -22.76
CA VAL A 9 15.53 -5.37 -21.56
C VAL A 9 14.92 -6.11 -20.38
N THR A 10 15.56 -7.18 -19.94
CA THR A 10 15.24 -7.87 -18.69
C THR A 10 15.76 -7.00 -17.54
N GLY A 11 14.86 -6.36 -16.79
CA GLY A 11 15.20 -5.70 -15.54
C GLY A 11 15.65 -6.73 -14.50
N LEU A 12 16.89 -6.62 -14.04
CA LEU A 12 17.41 -7.38 -12.90
C LEU A 12 16.94 -6.68 -11.62
N GLY A 13 15.91 -7.22 -10.97
CA GLY A 13 15.51 -6.81 -9.62
C GLY A 13 16.41 -7.47 -8.57
N PHE A 14 17.29 -6.71 -7.93
CA PHE A 14 18.03 -7.18 -6.76
C PHE A 14 17.25 -6.82 -5.49
N GLY A 15 16.52 -7.81 -4.96
CA GLY A 15 15.97 -7.75 -3.60
C GLY A 15 16.91 -8.49 -2.65
N THR A 16 17.66 -7.77 -1.82
CA THR A 16 18.47 -8.37 -0.75
C THR A 16 17.94 -7.97 0.62
N ALA A 17 17.31 -8.93 1.30
CA ALA A 17 16.96 -8.83 2.71
C ALA A 17 18.21 -9.10 3.56
N LEU A 18 18.87 -8.05 4.06
CA LEU A 18 19.89 -8.14 5.10
C LEU A 18 19.22 -7.96 6.47
N GLY A 19 18.97 -9.07 7.16
CA GLY A 19 18.55 -9.02 8.56
C GLY A 19 18.33 -10.42 9.10
N VAL A 20 19.21 -10.87 10.00
CA VAL A 20 18.99 -11.81 11.13
C VAL A 20 20.31 -12.43 11.65
N ALA A 21 21.43 -12.40 10.90
CA ALA A 21 22.65 -13.11 11.35
C ALA A 21 23.56 -12.40 12.38
N LEU A 22 23.30 -11.15 12.79
CA LEU A 22 24.26 -10.36 13.59
C LEU A 22 23.92 -10.18 15.08
N GLY A 23 22.73 -10.60 15.53
CA GLY A 23 22.33 -10.46 16.94
C GLY A 23 23.10 -11.34 17.93
N THR A 24 23.81 -12.38 17.45
CA THR A 24 24.46 -13.38 18.31
C THR A 24 25.97 -13.20 18.49
N LEU A 25 26.62 -12.28 17.77
CA LEU A 25 28.09 -12.10 17.81
C LEU A 25 28.58 -10.95 18.71
N LEU A 26 27.68 -10.12 19.25
CA LEU A 26 28.05 -8.96 20.08
C LEU A 26 28.03 -9.22 21.59
N ILE A 27 27.65 -10.41 22.06
CA ILE A 27 27.62 -10.75 23.51
C ILE A 27 28.56 -11.93 23.80
N ALA A 28 29.87 -11.76 23.59
CA ALA A 28 30.90 -12.46 24.35
C ALA A 28 32.31 -11.92 24.01
N PRO A 29 32.74 -10.78 24.59
CA PRO A 29 34.13 -10.35 24.51
C PRO A 29 34.95 -11.04 25.60
N ASN A 30 35.17 -12.36 25.49
CA ASN A 30 36.33 -13.06 26.07
C ASN A 30 36.19 -14.57 25.86
N MET A 31 36.84 -15.10 24.83
CA MET A 31 37.42 -16.43 24.89
C MET A 31 38.77 -16.38 24.18
N ASP A 32 39.82 -16.60 24.96
CA ASP A 32 41.20 -16.67 24.50
C ASP A 32 41.34 -17.68 23.35
N ALA A 33 42.07 -17.27 22.32
CA ALA A 33 42.37 -18.09 21.17
C ALA A 33 43.21 -19.31 21.59
N THR A 34 42.62 -20.51 21.50
CA THR A 34 43.38 -21.76 21.38
C THR A 34 44.00 -21.81 19.99
N PRO A 35 45.35 -21.90 19.85
CA PRO A 35 45.97 -22.07 18.54
C PRO A 35 45.68 -23.49 18.04
N GLY A 36 44.87 -23.63 16.98
CA GLY A 36 44.66 -24.91 16.29
C GLY A 36 43.23 -25.28 15.88
N ALA A 37 42.22 -24.42 16.07
CA ALA A 37 40.88 -24.70 15.55
C ALA A 37 40.78 -24.37 14.05
N PRO A 38 40.30 -25.28 13.19
CA PRO A 38 40.02 -24.99 11.78
C PRO A 38 38.74 -24.15 11.69
N GLY A 39 38.89 -22.83 11.88
CA GLY A 39 37.80 -21.84 11.82
C GLY A 39 38.30 -20.40 11.69
N GLY A 40 39.58 -20.22 11.34
CA GLY A 40 40.33 -18.96 11.30
C GLY A 40 40.03 -18.00 10.14
N GLY A 41 38.87 -18.09 9.48
CA GLY A 41 38.38 -17.07 8.53
C GLY A 41 37.66 -15.96 9.30
N SER A 42 38.37 -15.30 10.22
CA SER A 42 37.74 -14.75 11.43
C SER A 42 37.77 -13.22 11.45
N LYS A 43 36.58 -12.60 11.40
CA LYS A 43 36.29 -11.17 11.60
C LYS A 43 36.78 -10.19 10.52
N ASP A 44 38.02 -10.26 10.05
CA ASP A 44 38.53 -9.29 9.08
C ASP A 44 37.87 -9.43 7.70
N GLU A 45 37.70 -10.66 7.20
CA GLU A 45 36.98 -10.96 5.94
C GLU A 45 35.49 -10.60 6.00
N VAL A 46 34.85 -10.83 7.15
CA VAL A 46 33.44 -10.45 7.38
C VAL A 46 33.31 -8.92 7.42
N ARG A 47 34.27 -8.22 8.03
CA ARG A 47 34.29 -6.76 8.08
C ARG A 47 34.57 -6.14 6.70
N GLU A 48 35.47 -6.73 5.93
CA GLU A 48 35.78 -6.31 4.56
C GLU A 48 34.55 -6.49 3.66
N LYS A 49 33.92 -7.66 3.69
CA LYS A 49 32.68 -7.93 2.95
C LYS A 49 31.53 -7.03 3.39
N TYR A 50 31.43 -6.71 4.68
CA TYR A 50 30.43 -5.76 5.17
C TYR A 50 30.70 -4.35 4.66
N ALA A 51 31.96 -3.88 4.69
CA ALA A 51 32.34 -2.58 4.16
C ALA A 51 32.08 -2.49 2.65
N GLU A 52 32.37 -3.56 1.90
CA GLU A 52 32.05 -3.66 0.47
C GLU A 52 30.53 -3.57 0.23
N LEU A 53 29.72 -4.35 0.95
CA LEU A 53 28.25 -4.30 0.84
C LEU A 53 27.66 -2.93 1.18
N VAL A 54 28.22 -2.23 2.17
CA VAL A 54 27.79 -0.87 2.51
C VAL A 54 28.10 0.08 1.36
N VAL A 55 29.31 0.05 0.81
CA VAL A 55 29.69 0.90 -0.34
C VAL A 55 28.84 0.58 -1.57
N GLU A 56 28.60 -0.70 -1.88
CA GLU A 56 27.73 -1.09 -2.98
C GLU A 56 26.30 -0.59 -2.78
N ASN A 57 25.78 -0.67 -1.54
CA ASN A 57 24.44 -0.18 -1.22
C ASN A 57 24.36 1.34 -1.36
N GLU A 58 25.34 2.09 -0.87
CA GLU A 58 25.42 3.55 -1.05
C GLU A 58 25.47 3.94 -2.54
N ILE A 59 26.23 3.20 -3.37
CA ILE A 59 26.29 3.42 -4.82
C ILE A 59 24.92 3.17 -5.46
N HIS A 60 24.24 2.08 -5.10
CA HIS A 60 22.91 1.77 -5.62
C HIS A 60 21.88 2.80 -5.19
N GLU A 61 21.90 3.24 -3.93
CA GLU A 61 21.02 4.31 -3.44
C GLU A 61 21.25 5.61 -4.22
N ALA A 62 22.51 6.02 -4.43
CA ALA A 62 22.82 7.22 -5.22
C ALA A 62 22.35 7.12 -6.68
N GLN A 63 22.45 5.94 -7.29
CA GLN A 63 21.95 5.71 -8.65
C GLN A 63 20.42 5.72 -8.71
N LEU A 64 19.74 5.13 -7.73
CA LEU A 64 18.28 5.16 -7.60
C LEU A 64 17.78 6.58 -7.38
N ASP A 65 18.38 7.33 -6.46
CA ASP A 65 18.04 8.73 -6.21
C ASP A 65 18.18 9.60 -7.47
N SER A 66 19.23 9.35 -8.26
CA SER A 66 19.44 10.02 -9.54
C SER A 66 18.34 9.67 -10.54
N ALA A 67 17.96 8.40 -10.67
CA ALA A 67 16.87 7.99 -11.55
C ALA A 67 15.52 8.56 -11.10
N ASP A 68 15.25 8.54 -9.79
CA ASP A 68 14.05 9.07 -9.17
C ASP A 68 13.92 10.58 -9.31
N SER A 69 15.04 11.32 -9.32
CA SER A 69 15.03 12.75 -9.61
C SER A 69 14.47 13.05 -10.99
N VAL A 70 14.85 12.26 -12.00
CA VAL A 70 14.35 12.40 -13.38
C VAL A 70 12.88 11.96 -13.47
N LEU A 71 12.53 10.82 -12.87
CA LEU A 71 11.16 10.31 -12.91
C LEU A 71 10.17 11.25 -12.23
N ARG A 72 10.54 11.93 -11.14
CA ARG A 72 9.69 12.96 -10.51
C ARG A 72 9.25 14.05 -11.49
N GLU A 73 10.11 14.42 -12.43
CA GLU A 73 9.79 15.44 -13.44
C GLU A 73 8.94 14.87 -14.58
N LEU A 74 9.15 13.60 -14.93
CA LEU A 74 8.49 12.97 -16.08
C LEU A 74 7.12 12.39 -15.75
N ASN A 75 6.91 11.88 -14.53
CA ASN A 75 5.72 11.13 -14.14
C ASN A 75 4.42 11.88 -14.44
N ARG A 76 4.38 13.20 -14.23
CA ARG A 76 3.20 14.03 -14.51
C ARG A 76 2.75 13.94 -15.96
N PHE A 77 3.68 13.83 -16.91
CA PHE A 77 3.36 13.71 -18.33
C PHE A 77 2.89 12.30 -18.69
N ILE A 78 3.37 11.30 -17.94
CA ILE A 78 2.98 9.91 -18.17
C ILE A 78 1.54 9.66 -17.72
N VAL A 79 1.12 10.29 -16.62
CA VAL A 79 -0.25 10.14 -16.09
C VAL A 79 -1.23 11.17 -16.66
N ASP A 80 -0.77 12.15 -17.43
CA ASP A 80 -1.57 13.25 -17.96
C ASP A 80 -2.87 12.77 -18.62
N GLY A 81 -4.00 13.33 -18.20
CA GLY A 81 -5.34 12.98 -18.71
C GLY A 81 -5.80 11.53 -18.48
N SER A 82 -5.00 10.67 -17.84
CA SER A 82 -5.30 9.25 -17.71
C SER A 82 -6.54 8.94 -16.86
N LEU A 83 -6.94 9.88 -15.99
CA LEU A 83 -8.08 9.78 -15.08
C LEU A 83 -9.07 10.95 -15.26
N ALA A 84 -9.07 11.58 -16.43
CA ALA A 84 -9.96 12.70 -16.73
C ALA A 84 -11.42 12.43 -16.32
N GLN A 85 -11.97 13.33 -15.49
CA GLN A 85 -13.35 13.29 -14.97
C GLN A 85 -13.68 12.08 -14.09
N ARG A 86 -12.69 11.32 -13.62
CA ARG A 86 -12.91 10.19 -12.69
C ARG A 86 -12.74 10.66 -11.24
N PRO A 87 -13.78 10.57 -10.40
CA PRO A 87 -13.67 10.83 -8.97
C PRO A 87 -12.77 9.78 -8.30
N VAL A 88 -11.64 10.21 -7.75
CA VAL A 88 -10.69 9.32 -7.05
C VAL A 88 -10.49 9.82 -5.62
N MET A 89 -10.63 8.91 -4.68
CA MET A 89 -10.42 9.16 -3.26
C MET A 89 -9.09 8.60 -2.80
N VAL A 90 -8.46 9.30 -1.86
CA VAL A 90 -7.28 8.77 -1.15
C VAL A 90 -7.68 8.38 0.27
N LEU A 91 -7.39 7.15 0.68
CA LEU A 91 -7.39 6.75 2.08
C LEU A 91 -5.95 6.57 2.53
N SER A 92 -5.61 6.94 3.77
CA SER A 92 -4.28 6.70 4.31
C SER A 92 -4.35 5.89 5.60
N THR A 93 -3.58 4.81 5.70
CA THR A 93 -3.41 4.06 6.96
C THR A 93 -2.64 4.90 7.99
N PRO A 94 -2.69 4.59 9.29
CA PRO A 94 -2.06 5.42 10.33
C PRO A 94 -0.52 5.43 10.29
N ASP A 95 0.08 4.50 9.55
CA ASP A 95 1.52 4.39 9.35
C ASP A 95 1.98 4.89 7.97
N ALA A 96 1.06 5.39 7.13
CA ALA A 96 1.38 6.01 5.85
C ALA A 96 2.19 7.29 6.06
N LYS A 97 3.25 7.49 5.28
CA LYS A 97 4.02 8.73 5.32
C LYS A 97 3.27 9.83 4.58
N GLU A 98 3.21 11.02 5.17
CA GLU A 98 2.53 12.19 4.57
C GLU A 98 3.11 12.56 3.20
N ALA A 99 4.43 12.41 3.01
CA ALA A 99 5.10 12.65 1.73
C ALA A 99 4.55 11.76 0.60
N ASP A 100 4.29 10.48 0.88
CA ASP A 100 3.79 9.52 -0.11
C ASP A 100 2.33 9.83 -0.46
N VAL A 101 1.51 10.17 0.55
CA VAL A 101 0.12 10.60 0.36
C VAL A 101 0.06 11.86 -0.50
N ASN A 102 0.88 12.87 -0.21
CA ASN A 102 0.93 14.12 -0.95
C ASN A 102 1.42 13.92 -2.39
N ALA A 103 2.41 13.04 -2.61
CA ALA A 103 2.90 12.70 -3.94
C ALA A 103 1.81 12.03 -4.79
N ILE A 104 1.04 11.10 -4.22
CA ILE A 104 -0.11 10.49 -4.90
C ILE A 104 -1.18 11.52 -5.24
N LYS A 105 -1.56 12.41 -4.31
CA LYS A 105 -2.53 13.48 -4.57
C LYS A 105 -2.07 14.42 -5.69
N ALA A 106 -0.78 14.77 -5.73
CA ALA A 106 -0.21 15.60 -6.79
C ALA A 106 -0.25 14.92 -8.17
N LEU A 107 0.06 13.62 -8.24
CA LEU A 107 -0.02 12.85 -9.49
C LEU A 107 -1.47 12.61 -9.93
N LEU A 108 -2.40 12.40 -9.01
CA LEU A 108 -3.84 12.34 -9.29
C LEU A 108 -4.34 13.66 -9.90
N GLY A 109 -3.88 14.80 -9.40
CA GLY A 109 -4.15 16.11 -10.00
C GLY A 109 -3.55 16.26 -11.39
N SER A 110 -2.34 15.74 -11.62
CA SER A 110 -1.71 15.71 -12.95
C SER A 110 -2.44 14.77 -13.91
N ALA A 111 -3.15 13.76 -13.39
CA ALA A 111 -3.93 12.81 -14.19
C ALA A 111 -5.34 13.29 -14.56
N ASP A 112 -5.67 14.56 -14.27
CA ASP A 112 -7.00 15.16 -14.43
C ASP A 112 -8.12 14.42 -13.67
N SER A 113 -7.78 13.72 -12.58
CA SER A 113 -8.78 13.12 -11.71
C SER A 113 -9.60 14.19 -10.98
N THR A 114 -10.86 13.87 -10.72
CA THR A 114 -11.70 14.68 -9.83
C THR A 114 -11.37 14.30 -8.39
N ASP A 115 -10.93 15.25 -7.57
CA ASP A 115 -10.64 15.01 -6.15
C ASP A 115 -11.94 14.63 -5.41
N ALA A 116 -12.03 13.38 -4.96
CA ALA A 116 -13.15 12.90 -4.15
C ALA A 116 -12.90 13.03 -2.64
N GLY A 117 -11.76 13.60 -2.24
CA GLY A 117 -11.37 13.84 -0.87
C GLY A 117 -10.31 12.86 -0.35
N HIS A 118 -9.89 13.12 0.88
CA HIS A 118 -8.89 12.32 1.59
C HIS A 118 -9.36 12.03 3.01
N ILE A 119 -9.32 10.76 3.41
CA ILE A 119 -9.62 10.30 4.76
C ILE A 119 -8.40 9.60 5.34
N THR A 120 -8.01 9.97 6.56
CA THR A 120 -6.98 9.27 7.33
C THR A 120 -7.63 8.28 8.28
N LEU A 121 -7.25 7.01 8.19
CA LEU A 121 -7.61 5.97 9.14
C LEU A 121 -6.65 6.07 10.33
N THR A 122 -7.18 6.18 11.54
CA THR A 122 -6.37 6.33 12.75
C THR A 122 -5.84 4.98 13.25
N ARG A 123 -4.88 4.99 14.18
CA ARG A 123 -4.42 3.76 14.86
C ARG A 123 -5.56 3.04 15.56
N LYS A 124 -6.53 3.78 16.09
CA LYS A 124 -7.70 3.24 16.77
C LYS A 124 -8.57 2.39 15.84
N PHE A 125 -8.59 2.70 14.54
CA PHE A 125 -9.31 1.92 13.53
C PHE A 125 -8.85 0.45 13.48
N PHE A 126 -7.55 0.23 13.70
CA PHE A 126 -6.93 -1.10 13.63
C PHE A 126 -6.56 -1.67 15.00
N ASP A 127 -7.03 -1.06 16.08
CA ASP A 127 -6.74 -1.47 17.45
C ASP A 127 -7.72 -2.54 17.94
N GLN A 128 -7.18 -3.64 18.48
CA GLN A 128 -7.97 -4.77 18.96
C GLN A 128 -8.92 -4.37 20.11
N GLY A 129 -8.50 -3.49 21.01
CA GLY A 129 -9.30 -3.02 22.13
C GLY A 129 -10.45 -2.09 21.72
N ALA A 130 -10.39 -1.53 20.51
CA ALA A 130 -11.42 -0.67 19.95
C ALA A 130 -12.34 -1.37 18.93
N ALA A 131 -12.08 -2.64 18.59
CA ALA A 131 -12.74 -3.35 17.50
C ALA A 131 -14.25 -3.56 17.72
N ASP A 132 -14.68 -4.02 18.90
CA ASP A 132 -16.11 -4.25 19.18
C ASP A 132 -16.94 -2.97 19.10
N LYS A 133 -16.33 -1.84 19.50
CA LYS A 133 -16.96 -0.52 19.40
C LYS A 133 -17.02 -0.04 17.96
N LEU A 134 -15.98 -0.29 17.16
CA LEU A 134 -15.98 0.02 15.73
C LEU A 134 -17.10 -0.77 15.03
N LEU A 135 -17.14 -2.09 15.25
CA LEU A 135 -18.16 -2.98 14.70
C LEU A 135 -19.58 -2.53 15.06
N SER A 136 -19.81 -2.22 16.34
CA SER A 136 -21.11 -1.72 16.80
C SER A 136 -21.48 -0.39 16.14
N LEU A 137 -20.52 0.52 15.98
CA LEU A 137 -20.73 1.82 15.37
C LEU A 137 -21.12 1.67 13.90
N VAL A 138 -20.31 0.97 13.09
CA VAL A 138 -20.58 0.80 11.66
C VAL A 138 -21.87 0.03 11.38
N THR A 139 -22.25 -0.91 12.25
CA THR A 139 -23.53 -1.62 12.15
C THR A 139 -24.72 -0.68 12.40
N ASN A 140 -24.60 0.24 13.36
CA ASN A 140 -25.69 1.16 13.72
C ASN A 140 -25.81 2.37 12.78
N THR A 141 -24.75 2.70 12.05
CA THR A 141 -24.71 3.81 11.09
C THR A 141 -24.57 3.34 9.65
N LEU A 142 -24.94 2.09 9.37
CA LEU A 142 -24.85 1.50 8.04
C LEU A 142 -25.79 2.25 7.06
N PRO A 143 -25.31 2.70 5.89
CA PRO A 143 -26.16 3.35 4.90
C PRO A 143 -27.33 2.49 4.44
N ALA A 144 -28.44 3.12 4.07
CA ALA A 144 -29.62 2.40 3.60
C ALA A 144 -29.30 1.55 2.36
N GLY A 145 -29.73 0.28 2.37
CA GLY A 145 -29.51 -0.65 1.26
C GLY A 145 -28.14 -1.32 1.21
N ALA A 146 -27.18 -0.86 2.02
CA ALA A 146 -25.91 -1.53 2.20
C ALA A 146 -26.10 -2.89 2.89
N LYS A 147 -25.20 -3.84 2.58
CA LYS A 147 -25.21 -5.19 3.14
C LYS A 147 -23.87 -5.46 3.77
N LEU A 148 -23.90 -6.07 4.95
CA LEU A 148 -22.72 -6.57 5.63
C LEU A 148 -22.64 -8.08 5.51
N ASN A 149 -21.44 -8.64 5.50
CA ASN A 149 -21.25 -10.08 5.43
C ASN A 149 -21.81 -10.77 6.68
N GLU A 150 -22.72 -11.72 6.50
CA GLU A 150 -23.32 -12.48 7.62
C GLU A 150 -22.35 -13.50 8.25
N LYS A 151 -21.31 -13.91 7.51
CA LYS A 151 -20.35 -14.94 7.94
C LYS A 151 -19.05 -14.36 8.49
N LYS A 152 -18.59 -13.23 7.92
CA LYS A 152 -17.41 -12.49 8.37
C LYS A 152 -17.84 -11.29 9.21
N VAL A 153 -18.01 -11.50 10.52
CA VAL A 153 -18.56 -10.49 11.46
C VAL A 153 -17.48 -9.74 12.24
N ASP A 154 -16.28 -9.60 11.68
CA ASP A 154 -15.20 -8.85 12.31
C ASP A 154 -15.23 -7.36 11.93
N ALA A 155 -14.68 -6.53 12.82
CA ALA A 155 -14.71 -5.08 12.68
C ALA A 155 -14.03 -4.58 11.39
N GLY A 156 -12.93 -5.22 10.95
CA GLY A 156 -12.22 -4.83 9.73
C GLY A 156 -13.12 -5.01 8.51
N THR A 157 -13.67 -6.21 8.33
CA THR A 157 -14.57 -6.53 7.21
C THR A 157 -15.77 -5.59 7.16
N HIS A 158 -16.53 -5.47 8.26
CA HIS A 158 -17.75 -4.65 8.28
C HIS A 158 -17.47 -3.15 8.17
N ALA A 159 -16.35 -2.66 8.70
CA ALA A 159 -15.97 -1.28 8.51
C ALA A 159 -15.58 -1.00 7.04
N GLY A 160 -14.90 -1.94 6.39
CA GLY A 160 -14.62 -1.87 4.95
C GLY A 160 -15.90 -1.79 4.13
N GLU A 161 -16.84 -2.71 4.35
CA GLU A 161 -18.13 -2.77 3.65
C GLU A 161 -18.97 -1.51 3.88
N ALA A 162 -19.07 -1.04 5.13
CA ALA A 162 -19.83 0.16 5.46
C ALA A 162 -19.20 1.43 4.83
N MET A 163 -17.86 1.56 4.88
CA MET A 163 -17.17 2.68 4.25
C MET A 163 -17.28 2.64 2.73
N ALA A 164 -17.14 1.49 2.08
CA ALA A 164 -17.33 1.37 0.64
C ALA A 164 -18.76 1.75 0.23
N ALA A 165 -19.77 1.26 0.94
CA ALA A 165 -21.16 1.62 0.67
C ALA A 165 -21.43 3.12 0.86
N ALA A 166 -20.76 3.78 1.80
CA ALA A 166 -20.91 5.21 2.02
C ALA A 166 -20.16 6.07 1.00
N LEU A 167 -18.97 5.64 0.57
CA LEU A 167 -17.99 6.46 -0.15
C LEU A 167 -17.99 6.24 -1.66
N MET A 168 -18.54 5.13 -2.16
CA MET A 168 -18.34 4.75 -3.56
C MET A 168 -19.57 5.02 -4.43
N LEU A 169 -19.32 5.19 -5.72
CA LEU A 169 -20.30 5.16 -6.80
C LEU A 169 -20.57 3.72 -7.20
N ASP A 170 -21.81 3.44 -7.62
CA ASP A 170 -22.15 2.16 -8.23
C ASP A 170 -21.40 2.02 -9.58
N PRO A 171 -20.70 0.90 -9.83
CA PRO A 171 -19.89 0.73 -11.03
C PRO A 171 -20.70 0.66 -12.33
N LYS A 172 -22.02 0.40 -12.24
CA LYS A 172 -22.91 0.28 -13.40
C LYS A 172 -23.72 1.55 -13.65
N SER A 173 -24.35 2.11 -12.61
CA SER A 173 -25.20 3.30 -12.74
C SER A 173 -24.42 4.60 -12.61
N THR A 174 -23.21 4.57 -12.04
CA THR A 174 -22.41 5.75 -11.66
C THR A 174 -23.12 6.68 -10.67
N GLU A 175 -24.18 6.20 -10.02
CA GLU A 175 -24.87 6.92 -8.95
C GLU A 175 -24.22 6.62 -7.59
N PRO A 176 -24.27 7.54 -6.61
CA PRO A 176 -23.79 7.28 -5.26
C PRO A 176 -24.52 6.10 -4.61
N LEU A 177 -23.76 5.17 -4.01
CA LEU A 177 -24.32 4.04 -3.27
C LEU A 177 -25.07 4.45 -2.00
N ALA A 178 -24.70 5.60 -1.42
CA ALA A 178 -25.34 6.18 -0.25
C ALA A 178 -25.83 7.61 -0.50
N SER A 179 -26.93 7.95 0.17
CA SER A 179 -27.41 9.33 0.26
C SER A 179 -26.35 10.23 0.92
N VAL A 180 -26.47 11.55 0.69
CA VAL A 180 -25.57 12.53 1.33
C VAL A 180 -25.66 12.45 2.85
N ASP A 181 -26.87 12.29 3.39
CA ASP A 181 -27.13 12.24 4.82
C ASP A 181 -26.60 10.95 5.47
N ASP A 182 -26.75 9.80 4.80
CA ASP A 182 -26.23 8.52 5.31
C ASP A 182 -24.70 8.53 5.34
N ARG A 183 -24.06 8.99 4.26
CA ARG A 183 -22.60 9.14 4.20
C ARG A 183 -22.11 10.09 5.30
N ALA A 184 -22.75 11.25 5.45
CA ALA A 184 -22.38 12.22 6.48
C ALA A 184 -22.56 11.66 7.90
N THR A 185 -23.61 10.85 8.12
CA THR A 185 -23.89 10.23 9.42
C THR A 185 -22.81 9.22 9.80
N LEU A 186 -22.45 8.30 8.89
CA LEU A 186 -21.37 7.32 9.13
C LEU A 186 -20.02 8.02 9.39
N LEU A 187 -19.63 8.95 8.50
CA LEU A 187 -18.33 9.61 8.59
C LEU A 187 -18.20 10.46 9.86
N ARG A 188 -19.26 11.21 10.22
CA ARG A 188 -19.26 11.99 11.46
C ARG A 188 -19.17 11.08 12.69
N ALA A 189 -19.93 9.97 12.72
CA ALA A 189 -19.86 9.02 13.83
C ALA A 189 -18.45 8.41 13.99
N LEU A 190 -17.83 7.99 12.88
CA LEU A 190 -16.45 7.47 12.90
C LEU A 190 -15.44 8.53 13.37
N ARG A 191 -15.57 9.77 12.91
CA ARG A 191 -14.69 10.88 13.31
C ARG A 191 -14.86 11.27 14.77
N GLU A 192 -16.10 11.42 15.25
CA GLU A 192 -16.40 11.74 16.66
C GLU A 192 -15.90 10.63 17.60
N ALA A 193 -15.96 9.37 17.15
CA ALA A 193 -15.39 8.25 17.87
C ALA A 193 -13.86 8.14 17.71
N GLY A 194 -13.21 8.98 16.91
CA GLY A 194 -11.76 9.02 16.71
C GLY A 194 -11.20 7.86 15.91
N TYR A 195 -11.99 7.27 15.01
CA TYR A 195 -11.55 6.20 14.11
C TYR A 195 -10.97 6.75 12.81
N ILE A 196 -11.47 7.88 12.33
CA ILE A 196 -11.03 8.53 11.09
C ILE A 196 -10.84 10.04 11.28
N GLU A 197 -10.08 10.64 10.39
CA GLU A 197 -9.91 12.10 10.25
C GLU A 197 -10.17 12.50 8.80
N TYR A 198 -10.85 13.63 8.59
CA TYR A 198 -11.10 14.21 7.27
C TYR A 198 -11.53 15.67 7.39
N GLU A 199 -11.26 16.44 6.33
CA GLU A 199 -11.64 17.85 6.22
C GLU A 199 -13.13 18.01 5.92
N ASP A 200 -13.80 18.92 6.61
CA ASP A 200 -15.24 19.14 6.44
C ASP A 200 -15.58 19.55 5.00
N ALA A 201 -16.71 19.04 4.49
CA ALA A 201 -17.24 19.32 3.16
C ALA A 201 -16.29 18.98 1.98
N THR A 202 -15.28 18.13 2.18
CA THR A 202 -14.37 17.69 1.12
C THR A 202 -14.70 16.31 0.53
N ILE A 203 -15.48 15.49 1.25
CA ILE A 203 -15.72 14.10 0.87
C ILE A 203 -16.87 13.98 -0.12
N LEU A 204 -16.54 13.53 -1.34
CA LEU A 204 -17.47 13.23 -2.41
C LEU A 204 -17.49 11.72 -2.70
N PRO A 205 -18.57 11.19 -3.30
CA PRO A 205 -18.56 9.82 -3.79
C PRO A 205 -17.45 9.59 -4.82
N ALA A 206 -16.72 8.48 -4.69
CA ALA A 206 -15.59 8.13 -5.54
C ALA A 206 -15.91 6.97 -6.48
N GLN A 207 -15.30 6.95 -7.66
CA GLN A 207 -15.35 5.80 -8.57
C GLN A 207 -14.21 4.81 -8.29
N ALA A 208 -13.09 5.31 -7.77
CA ALA A 208 -11.95 4.49 -7.36
C ALA A 208 -11.32 5.03 -6.07
N VAL A 209 -10.62 4.17 -5.35
CA VAL A 209 -9.87 4.51 -4.14
C VAL A 209 -8.43 4.06 -4.25
N ILE A 210 -7.51 4.94 -3.84
CA ILE A 210 -6.12 4.56 -3.53
C ILE A 210 -5.99 4.57 -2.01
N VAL A 211 -5.68 3.41 -1.44
CA VAL A 211 -5.32 3.27 -0.03
C VAL A 211 -3.80 3.28 0.09
N VAL A 212 -3.26 4.35 0.65
CA VAL A 212 -1.82 4.50 0.91
C VAL A 212 -1.50 3.87 2.26
N GLY A 213 -0.66 2.83 2.23
CA GLY A 213 -0.19 2.05 3.35
C GLY A 213 1.22 2.43 3.79
N GLY A 214 1.59 2.16 5.05
CA GLY A 214 2.97 2.28 5.51
C GLY A 214 3.79 1.01 5.35
N ALA A 215 4.73 0.81 6.28
CA ALA A 215 5.75 -0.24 6.23
C ALA A 215 5.58 -1.31 7.32
N GLN A 216 4.41 -1.36 7.97
CA GLN A 216 4.18 -2.27 9.08
C GLN A 216 4.31 -3.74 8.66
N THR A 217 5.13 -4.48 9.40
CA THR A 217 5.37 -5.92 9.28
C THR A 217 5.28 -6.56 10.66
N ALA A 218 5.06 -7.86 10.73
CA ALA A 218 4.94 -8.54 12.02
C ALA A 218 5.34 -10.01 11.86
N ASN A 219 6.23 -10.49 12.73
CA ASN A 219 6.62 -11.89 12.77
C ASN A 219 5.69 -12.69 13.70
N ASP A 220 5.92 -13.99 13.80
CA ASP A 220 5.14 -14.89 14.67
C ASP A 220 5.48 -14.75 16.17
N SER A 221 6.15 -13.67 16.57
CA SER A 221 6.45 -13.41 17.99
C SER A 221 5.21 -12.91 18.74
N GLU A 222 5.15 -13.18 20.05
CA GLU A 222 4.09 -12.64 20.91
C GLU A 222 4.18 -11.12 21.06
N GLU A 223 5.40 -10.55 20.97
CA GLU A 223 5.62 -9.10 21.00
C GLU A 223 4.96 -8.41 19.79
N ASP A 224 4.91 -9.10 18.64
CA ASP A 224 4.31 -8.61 17.41
C ASP A 224 2.78 -8.86 17.33
N ALA A 225 2.15 -9.46 18.34
CA ALA A 225 0.72 -9.76 18.31
C ALA A 225 -0.18 -8.55 18.01
N PRO A 226 0.05 -7.35 18.58
CA PRO A 226 -0.72 -6.15 18.22
C PRO A 226 -0.50 -5.73 16.77
N ALA A 227 0.74 -5.83 16.27
CA ALA A 227 1.07 -5.47 14.89
C ALA A 227 0.44 -6.44 13.89
N ARG A 228 0.47 -7.74 14.18
CA ARG A 228 -0.22 -8.79 13.42
C ARG A 228 -1.72 -8.53 13.35
N TYR A 229 -2.36 -8.21 14.47
CA TYR A 229 -3.77 -7.88 14.50
C TYR A 229 -4.10 -6.67 13.61
N ALA A 230 -3.31 -5.59 13.72
CA ALA A 230 -3.54 -4.39 12.91
C ALA A 230 -3.35 -4.66 11.40
N ILE A 231 -2.36 -5.48 11.02
CA ILE A 231 -2.17 -5.91 9.63
C ILE A 231 -3.36 -6.75 9.17
N ASP A 232 -3.80 -7.74 9.96
CA ASP A 232 -4.97 -8.57 9.62
C ASP A 232 -6.23 -7.73 9.48
N SER A 233 -6.43 -6.75 10.37
CA SER A 233 -7.55 -5.81 10.30
C SER A 233 -7.47 -4.93 9.06
N THR A 234 -6.27 -4.50 8.64
CA THR A 234 -6.05 -3.76 7.39
C THR A 234 -6.44 -4.59 6.17
N VAL A 235 -5.99 -5.85 6.10
CA VAL A 235 -6.32 -6.77 4.99
C VAL A 235 -7.83 -6.98 4.92
N LYS A 236 -8.48 -7.28 6.06
CA LYS A 236 -9.94 -7.49 6.11
C LYS A 236 -10.73 -6.24 5.77
N PHE A 237 -10.26 -5.06 6.19
CA PHE A 237 -10.83 -3.79 5.78
C PHE A 237 -10.78 -3.62 4.27
N LEU A 238 -9.63 -3.88 3.64
CA LEU A 238 -9.47 -3.77 2.19
C LEU A 238 -10.34 -4.77 1.44
N GLU A 239 -10.38 -6.05 1.87
CA GLU A 239 -11.26 -7.06 1.29
C GLU A 239 -12.75 -6.70 1.43
N GLY A 240 -13.15 -6.23 2.62
CA GLY A 240 -14.53 -5.80 2.87
C GLY A 240 -14.90 -4.59 2.02
N PHE A 241 -13.99 -3.64 1.86
CA PHE A 241 -14.17 -2.47 1.02
C PHE A 241 -14.35 -2.86 -0.45
N ASP A 242 -13.45 -3.71 -0.96
CA ASP A 242 -13.46 -4.16 -2.37
C ASP A 242 -14.68 -5.03 -2.72
N SER A 243 -15.26 -5.71 -1.73
CA SER A 243 -16.41 -6.61 -1.91
C SER A 243 -17.67 -5.95 -2.49
N VAL A 244 -17.76 -4.61 -2.44
CA VAL A 244 -18.86 -3.82 -3.01
C VAL A 244 -18.70 -3.62 -4.53
N GLY A 245 -17.65 -4.20 -5.15
CA GLY A 245 -17.40 -4.16 -6.59
C GLY A 245 -16.70 -2.88 -7.04
N THR A 246 -15.79 -2.38 -6.20
CA THR A 246 -15.14 -1.08 -6.34
C THR A 246 -13.76 -1.21 -6.97
N SER A 247 -13.23 -0.12 -7.54
CA SER A 247 -11.82 -0.07 -7.96
C SER A 247 -10.93 0.32 -6.77
N THR A 248 -10.29 -0.69 -6.15
CA THR A 248 -9.43 -0.53 -4.98
C THR A 248 -7.96 -0.79 -5.29
N VAL A 249 -7.11 0.25 -5.14
CA VAL A 249 -5.64 0.11 -5.20
C VAL A 249 -5.07 0.23 -3.79
N TYR A 250 -4.27 -0.74 -3.33
CA TYR A 250 -3.49 -0.64 -2.09
C TYR A 250 -2.02 -0.40 -2.42
N ALA A 251 -1.51 0.78 -2.07
CA ALA A 251 -0.15 1.21 -2.37
C ALA A 251 0.65 1.42 -1.09
N GLY A 252 1.66 0.61 -0.83
CA GLY A 252 2.42 0.62 0.42
C GLY A 252 3.93 0.60 0.25
N HIS A 253 4.66 0.64 1.36
CA HIS A 253 6.11 0.54 1.35
C HIS A 253 6.57 -0.90 1.02
N VAL A 254 7.74 -1.06 0.38
CA VAL A 254 8.26 -2.38 -0.06
C VAL A 254 8.31 -3.43 1.04
N ARG A 255 8.60 -3.01 2.28
CA ARG A 255 8.63 -3.89 3.46
C ARG A 255 7.31 -4.58 3.74
N ALA A 256 6.16 -3.95 3.47
CA ALA A 256 4.86 -4.56 3.68
C ALA A 256 4.59 -5.72 2.69
N ALA A 257 5.41 -5.88 1.65
CA ALA A 257 5.34 -7.00 0.70
C ALA A 257 6.04 -8.29 1.20
N GLY A 258 6.61 -8.29 2.41
CA GLY A 258 7.14 -9.48 3.08
C GLY A 258 6.92 -9.47 4.59
N ASN A 259 7.44 -10.49 5.27
CA ASN A 259 7.41 -10.66 6.73
C ASN A 259 6.03 -10.41 7.36
N GLY A 260 4.99 -11.00 6.78
CA GLY A 260 3.63 -10.96 7.28
C GLY A 260 2.92 -9.62 7.07
N GLY A 261 3.47 -8.72 6.25
CA GLY A 261 2.88 -7.42 5.92
C GLY A 261 1.60 -7.51 5.08
N ALA A 262 0.87 -6.40 4.99
CA ALA A 262 -0.43 -6.36 4.32
C ALA A 262 -0.35 -6.65 2.80
N LEU A 263 0.66 -6.14 2.10
CA LEU A 263 0.86 -6.42 0.67
C LEU A 263 1.15 -7.91 0.44
N GLU A 264 1.97 -8.54 1.30
CA GLU A 264 2.24 -9.98 1.19
C GLU A 264 0.94 -10.80 1.30
N LYS A 265 0.10 -10.48 2.28
CA LYS A 265 -1.15 -11.19 2.54
C LYS A 265 -2.14 -11.04 1.38
N LEU A 266 -2.39 -9.82 0.92
CA LEU A 266 -3.27 -9.57 -0.23
C LEU A 266 -2.81 -10.31 -1.49
N ARG A 267 -1.50 -10.28 -1.78
CA ARG A 267 -0.90 -10.98 -2.93
C ARG A 267 -1.03 -12.50 -2.81
N LYS A 268 -0.88 -13.04 -1.59
CA LYS A 268 -1.03 -14.48 -1.31
C LYS A 268 -2.47 -14.96 -1.47
N ASP A 269 -3.42 -14.14 -1.05
CA ASP A 269 -4.86 -14.44 -1.10
C ASP A 269 -5.47 -14.24 -2.50
N LYS A 270 -4.70 -13.65 -3.43
CA LYS A 270 -5.07 -13.44 -4.85
C LYS A 270 -6.38 -12.66 -4.99
N THR A 271 -6.48 -11.57 -4.25
CA THR A 271 -7.59 -10.61 -4.33
C THR A 271 -7.60 -9.86 -5.65
N GLU A 272 -8.74 -9.27 -6.03
CA GLU A 272 -8.86 -8.36 -7.20
C GLU A 272 -8.34 -6.93 -6.90
N ILE A 273 -8.02 -6.66 -5.63
CA ILE A 273 -7.34 -5.44 -5.20
C ILE A 273 -5.97 -5.37 -5.89
N THR A 274 -5.74 -4.28 -6.63
CA THR A 274 -4.43 -4.02 -7.21
C THR A 274 -3.47 -3.60 -6.12
N THR A 275 -2.29 -4.21 -6.07
CA THR A 275 -1.29 -3.90 -5.04
C THR A 275 -0.06 -3.24 -5.66
N VAL A 276 0.41 -2.16 -5.03
CA VAL A 276 1.63 -1.46 -5.43
C VAL A 276 2.55 -1.37 -4.22
N ASP A 277 3.80 -1.81 -4.36
CA ASP A 277 4.80 -1.66 -3.32
C ASP A 277 5.81 -0.55 -3.64
N SER A 278 6.68 -0.21 -2.68
CA SER A 278 7.73 0.80 -2.85
C SER A 278 7.19 2.21 -3.13
N ILE A 279 6.05 2.56 -2.52
CA ILE A 279 5.32 3.83 -2.77
C ILE A 279 6.11 5.12 -2.45
N ASP A 280 7.23 4.98 -1.76
CA ASP A 280 8.20 6.04 -1.51
C ASP A 280 9.08 6.36 -2.74
N HIS A 281 8.97 5.59 -3.81
CA HIS A 281 9.63 5.84 -5.08
C HIS A 281 8.66 6.40 -6.15
N PRO A 282 9.12 7.35 -6.99
CA PRO A 282 8.30 7.97 -8.03
C PRO A 282 7.71 6.97 -9.02
N VAL A 283 8.46 5.92 -9.40
CA VAL A 283 7.95 4.89 -10.33
C VAL A 283 6.70 4.21 -9.78
N SER A 284 6.67 3.88 -8.49
CA SER A 284 5.54 3.23 -7.83
C SER A 284 4.39 4.21 -7.59
N GLN A 285 4.68 5.49 -7.34
CA GLN A 285 3.65 6.53 -7.23
C GLN A 285 2.89 6.70 -8.56
N MET A 286 3.62 6.72 -9.67
CA MET A 286 3.03 6.69 -11.01
C MET A 286 2.26 5.38 -11.24
N ALA A 287 2.83 4.23 -10.87
CA ALA A 287 2.18 2.94 -11.03
C ALA A 287 0.84 2.86 -10.27
N ALA A 288 0.74 3.41 -9.06
CA ALA A 288 -0.50 3.47 -8.29
C ALA A 288 -1.61 4.26 -9.00
N VAL A 289 -1.27 5.38 -9.64
CA VAL A 289 -2.23 6.18 -10.43
C VAL A 289 -2.65 5.45 -11.71
N LEU A 290 -1.70 4.85 -12.44
CA LEU A 290 -2.02 4.04 -13.63
C LEU A 290 -2.82 2.78 -13.28
N ALA A 291 -2.61 2.21 -12.09
CA ALA A 291 -3.36 1.06 -11.59
C ALA A 291 -4.84 1.40 -11.35
N VAL A 292 -5.14 2.63 -10.91
CA VAL A 292 -6.53 3.09 -10.83
C VAL A 292 -7.18 3.07 -12.20
N LYS A 293 -6.49 3.58 -13.23
CA LYS A 293 -6.98 3.52 -14.60
C LYS A 293 -7.24 2.08 -15.05
N GLU A 294 -6.28 1.20 -14.82
CA GLU A 294 -6.41 -0.22 -15.18
C GLU A 294 -7.62 -0.87 -14.50
N GLN A 295 -7.85 -0.62 -13.21
CA GLN A 295 -9.01 -1.14 -12.49
C GLN A 295 -10.33 -0.58 -12.99
N LEU A 296 -10.38 0.71 -13.33
CA LEU A 296 -11.55 1.32 -13.95
C LEU A 296 -11.84 0.74 -15.35
N ASP A 297 -10.82 0.21 -16.03
CA ASP A 297 -10.92 -0.50 -17.31
C ASP A 297 -11.14 -2.02 -17.12
N GLY A 298 -11.28 -2.50 -15.87
CA GLY A 298 -11.58 -3.88 -15.51
C GLY A 298 -10.39 -4.82 -15.36
N GLY A 299 -9.17 -4.29 -15.37
CA GLY A 299 -7.94 -5.04 -15.06
C GLY A 299 -7.56 -4.97 -13.59
N HIS A 300 -6.53 -5.71 -13.19
CA HIS A 300 -5.87 -5.58 -11.89
C HIS A 300 -4.45 -6.13 -11.99
N GLY A 301 -3.60 -5.79 -11.03
CA GLY A 301 -2.24 -6.31 -11.02
C GLY A 301 -1.50 -6.23 -9.70
N VAL A 302 -0.26 -6.71 -9.76
CA VAL A 302 0.67 -6.73 -8.63
C VAL A 302 1.95 -6.04 -9.06
N TYR A 303 2.15 -4.81 -8.57
CA TYR A 303 3.17 -3.89 -9.06
C TYR A 303 4.19 -3.51 -7.99
N GLY A 304 5.41 -3.18 -8.42
CA GLY A 304 6.47 -2.65 -7.57
C GLY A 304 7.80 -3.37 -7.75
N ALA A 305 8.68 -3.23 -6.78
CA ALA A 305 10.05 -3.74 -6.81
C ALA A 305 10.25 -5.02 -5.98
N ALA A 306 9.29 -5.39 -5.10
CA ALA A 306 9.41 -6.59 -4.29
C ALA A 306 9.45 -7.87 -5.15
N ALA A 307 10.11 -8.92 -4.67
CA ALA A 307 10.27 -10.19 -5.40
C ALA A 307 8.95 -10.91 -5.74
N ASN A 308 7.86 -10.56 -5.04
CA ASN A 308 6.51 -11.05 -5.29
C ASN A 308 5.66 -10.09 -6.14
N ALA A 309 6.26 -9.05 -6.73
CA ALA A 309 5.62 -8.23 -7.77
C ALA A 309 5.70 -8.92 -9.14
N GLN A 310 4.71 -8.68 -10.00
CA GLN A 310 4.65 -9.22 -11.36
C GLN A 310 5.38 -8.32 -12.36
N SER A 311 5.33 -7.02 -12.14
CA SER A 311 6.01 -5.99 -12.94
C SER A 311 6.17 -4.71 -12.14
N ALA A 312 6.97 -3.75 -12.63
CA ALA A 312 7.17 -2.48 -11.92
C ALA A 312 5.94 -1.57 -11.94
N ALA A 313 5.14 -1.62 -13.02
CA ALA A 313 3.98 -0.76 -13.23
C ALA A 313 3.03 -1.40 -14.26
N PRO A 314 1.75 -0.94 -14.33
CA PRO A 314 0.85 -1.25 -15.44
C PRO A 314 1.46 -0.86 -16.79
N ALA A 315 0.85 -1.34 -17.87
CA ALA A 315 1.24 -0.93 -19.22
C ALA A 315 1.13 0.59 -19.39
N LEU A 316 2.20 1.22 -19.85
CA LEU A 316 2.20 2.66 -20.11
C LEU A 316 1.23 3.02 -21.25
N PRO A 317 0.62 4.22 -21.20
CA PRO A 317 -0.14 4.76 -22.33
C PRO A 317 0.69 4.72 -23.61
N LYS A 318 0.07 4.36 -24.74
CA LYS A 318 0.77 4.19 -26.02
C LYS A 318 1.14 5.51 -26.72
N ASP A 319 0.57 6.62 -26.26
CA ASP A 319 0.61 7.93 -26.94
C ASP A 319 1.41 8.99 -26.15
N LEU A 320 2.47 8.57 -25.43
CA LEU A 320 3.40 9.48 -24.74
C LEU A 320 4.17 10.39 -25.71
#